data_AF-A0A4R3U3X7-F1
#
_entry.id   AF-A0A4R3U3X7-F1
#
_cell.length_a   1.000
_cell.length_b   1.000
_cell.length_c   1.000
_cell.angle_alpha   90.00
_cell.angle_beta   90.00
_cell.angle_gamma   90.00
#
_symmetry.space_group_name_H-M   'P 1'
#
loop_
_entity.id
_entity.type
_entity.pdbx_description
1 polymer ?
#
loop_
_entity_poly.entity_id
_entity_poly.type
_entity_poly.pdbx_seq_one_letter_code
_entity_poly.pdbx_strand_id
1 'polypeptide(L)'
;MKNASNLSSLADKLRNDVRSLVIMVALIGGLILWFATVGWTDRVTYRGVDQAWFEPGRVHLKTEPFGHYTIERNADFAAMKVGCVYDLNYEAEFGRRQRADRLKMVRRATLVGC
;
A
#
# COMPACT_ATOMS: atom_id res chain seq x y z
N MET A 1 26.63 11.60 -51.89
CA MET A 1 26.71 11.96 -50.45
C MET A 1 25.32 11.96 -49.78
N LYS A 2 24.60 10.83 -49.73
CA LYS A 2 23.23 10.75 -49.15
C LYS A 2 23.12 9.81 -47.92
N ASN A 3 24.18 9.08 -47.57
CA ASN A 3 24.09 8.01 -46.58
C ASN A 3 24.42 8.50 -45.16
N ALA A 4 25.29 9.49 -45.01
CA ALA A 4 25.72 10.00 -43.69
C ALA A 4 24.62 10.78 -42.95
N SER A 5 23.82 11.57 -43.67
CA SER A 5 22.71 12.35 -43.09
C SER A 5 21.52 11.47 -42.67
N ASN A 6 21.24 10.39 -43.40
CA ASN A 6 20.22 9.41 -43.01
C ASN A 6 20.63 8.60 -41.77
N LEU A 7 21.92 8.23 -41.65
CA LEU A 7 22.45 7.55 -40.46
C LEU A 7 22.43 8.45 -39.22
N SER A 8 22.77 9.73 -39.35
CA SER A 8 22.65 10.71 -38.26
C SER A 8 21.20 10.86 -37.81
N SER A 9 20.26 11.02 -38.75
CA SER A 9 18.83 11.14 -38.45
C SER A 9 18.26 9.90 -37.76
N LEU A 10 18.72 8.71 -38.13
CA LEU A 10 18.26 7.45 -37.56
C LEU A 10 18.87 7.20 -36.17
N ALA A 11 20.13 7.60 -35.97
CA ALA A 11 20.80 7.55 -34.66
C ALA A 11 20.18 8.53 -33.65
N ASP A 12 19.85 9.76 -34.08
CA ASP A 12 19.17 10.74 -33.22
C ASP A 12 17.75 10.30 -32.86
N LYS A 13 17.04 9.67 -33.80
CA LYS A 13 15.72 9.08 -33.55
C LYS A 13 15.80 7.91 -32.57
N LEU A 14 16.74 6.99 -32.75
CA LEU A 14 16.98 5.89 -31.82
C LEU A 14 17.31 6.39 -30.41
N ARG A 15 18.15 7.43 -30.30
CA ARG A 15 18.53 8.01 -29.02
C ARG A 15 17.34 8.64 -28.30
N ASN A 16 16.46 9.31 -29.04
CA ASN A 16 15.23 9.88 -28.49
C ASN A 16 14.22 8.80 -28.09
N ASP A 17 14.05 7.75 -28.89
CA ASP A 17 13.17 6.62 -28.59
C ASP A 17 13.64 5.86 -27.34
N VAL A 18 14.94 5.59 -27.22
CA VAL A 18 15.54 4.95 -26.02
C VAL A 18 15.38 5.86 -24.79
N ARG A 19 15.62 7.17 -24.92
CA ARG A 19 15.43 8.11 -23.81
C ARG A 19 13.97 8.16 -23.36
N SER A 20 13.02 8.18 -24.30
CA SER A 20 11.59 8.14 -24.02
C SER A 20 11.18 6.85 -23.33
N LEU A 21 11.70 5.70 -23.81
CA LEU A 21 11.47 4.39 -23.19
C LEU A 21 11.98 4.35 -21.74
N VAL A 22 13.21 4.83 -21.49
CA VAL A 22 13.79 4.85 -20.14
C VAL A 22 12.97 5.74 -19.20
N ILE A 23 12.51 6.91 -19.67
CA ILE A 23 11.65 7.79 -18.88
C ILE A 23 10.32 7.10 -18.57
N MET A 24 9.69 6.46 -19.55
CA MET A 24 8.45 5.71 -19.36
C MET A 24 8.61 4.58 -18.34
N VAL A 25 9.67 3.78 -18.44
CA VAL A 25 9.96 2.70 -17.49
C VAL A 25 10.22 3.25 -16.10
N ALA A 26 10.97 4.35 -15.97
CA ALA A 26 11.23 4.99 -14.69
C ALA A 26 9.95 5.54 -14.05
N LEU A 27 9.06 6.16 -14.83
CA LEU A 27 7.78 6.67 -14.35
C LEU A 27 6.85 5.54 -13.91
N ILE A 28 6.75 4.46 -14.70
CA ILE A 28 5.94 3.29 -14.35
C ILE A 28 6.50 2.61 -13.10
N GLY A 29 7.82 2.43 -13.04
CA GLY A 29 8.50 1.87 -11.87
C GLY A 29 8.29 2.72 -10.62
N GLY A 30 8.42 4.05 -10.74
CA GLY A 30 8.15 4.99 -9.66
C GLY A 30 6.70 4.96 -9.18
N LEU A 31 5.74 4.86 -10.11
CA LEU A 31 4.32 4.74 -9.80
C LEU A 31 4.01 3.44 -9.04
N ILE A 32 4.54 2.31 -9.51
CA ILE A 32 4.35 1.00 -8.84
C ILE A 32 4.94 1.04 -7.43
N LEU A 33 6.16 1.57 -7.29
CA LEU A 33 6.82 1.70 -5.99
C LEU A 33 6.00 2.59 -5.05
N TRP A 34 5.51 3.72 -5.54
CA TRP A 34 4.63 4.61 -4.78
C TRP A 34 3.38 3.87 -4.28
N PHE A 35 2.67 3.15 -5.15
CA PHE A 35 1.49 2.37 -4.76
C PHE A 35 1.80 1.28 -3.72
N ALA A 36 2.95 0.61 -3.82
CA ALA A 36 3.38 -0.39 -2.84
C ALA A 36 3.66 0.23 -1.45
N THR A 37 4.11 1.49 -1.43
CA THR A 37 4.43 2.20 -0.17
C THR A 37 3.22 2.85 0.50
N VAL A 38 2.27 3.40 -0.26
CA VAL A 38 1.15 4.18 0.31
C VAL A 38 0.13 3.31 1.04
N GLY A 39 0.07 2.00 0.73
CA GLY A 39 -0.88 1.09 1.37
C GLY A 39 -2.33 1.48 1.12
N TRP A 40 -3.25 0.82 1.79
CA TRP A 40 -4.66 1.21 1.86
C TRP A 40 -4.97 1.67 3.27
N THR A 41 -5.93 2.58 3.41
CA THR A 41 -6.30 3.13 4.72
C THR A 41 -7.81 3.03 4.90
N ASP A 42 -8.23 2.33 5.95
CA ASP A 42 -9.63 2.25 6.36
C ASP A 42 -9.85 3.02 7.65
N ARG A 43 -10.90 3.84 7.67
CA ARG A 43 -11.34 4.55 8.87
C ARG A 43 -12.32 3.68 9.65
N VAL A 44 -11.99 3.35 10.88
CA VAL A 44 -12.81 2.49 11.74
C VAL A 44 -12.79 2.96 13.19
N THR A 45 -13.87 2.66 13.91
CA THR A 45 -13.93 2.79 15.36
C THR A 45 -13.38 1.52 15.99
N TYR A 46 -12.39 1.66 16.87
CA TYR A 46 -11.79 0.52 17.56
C TYR A 46 -12.71 0.05 18.71
N ARG A 47 -13.14 -1.21 18.67
CA ARG A 47 -14.06 -1.83 19.65
C ARG A 47 -13.35 -2.81 20.60
N GLY A 48 -12.03 -2.91 20.55
CA GLY A 48 -11.23 -3.84 21.35
C GLY A 48 -10.66 -4.99 20.53
N VAL A 49 -10.16 -6.03 21.20
CA VAL A 49 -9.61 -7.22 20.53
C VAL A 49 -10.65 -8.33 20.45
N ASP A 50 -10.59 -9.12 19.38
CA ASP A 50 -11.34 -10.38 19.33
C ASP A 50 -10.59 -11.45 20.12
N GLN A 51 -11.11 -11.83 21.28
CA GLN A 51 -10.52 -12.84 22.15
C GLN A 51 -10.67 -14.26 21.60
N ALA A 52 -11.55 -14.49 20.62
CA ALA A 52 -11.70 -15.79 19.98
C ALA A 52 -10.48 -16.15 19.11
N TRP A 53 -9.67 -15.16 18.73
CA TRP A 53 -8.50 -15.31 17.87
C TRP A 53 -7.22 -15.03 18.66
N PHE A 54 -6.52 -16.11 19.06
CA PHE A 54 -5.25 -16.03 19.77
C PHE A 54 -4.09 -16.49 18.89
N GLU A 55 -3.38 -15.54 18.29
CA GLU A 55 -2.09 -15.77 17.64
C GLU A 55 -0.95 -15.17 18.48
N PRO A 56 0.20 -15.85 18.66
CA PRO A 56 1.34 -15.29 19.38
C PRO A 56 1.89 -14.07 18.62
N GLY A 57 2.00 -12.92 19.30
CA GLY A 57 2.58 -11.70 18.73
C GLY A 57 1.65 -10.85 17.87
N ARG A 58 0.46 -11.34 17.52
CA ARG A 58 -0.56 -10.60 16.75
C ARG A 58 -1.88 -10.52 17.53
N VAL A 59 -2.69 -9.54 17.19
CA VAL A 59 -4.04 -9.37 17.75
C VAL A 59 -5.02 -9.05 16.64
N HIS A 60 -6.18 -9.70 16.69
CA HIS A 60 -7.29 -9.38 15.82
C HIS A 60 -8.09 -8.21 16.40
N LEU A 61 -8.32 -7.18 15.59
CA LEU A 61 -9.00 -5.97 16.01
C LEU A 61 -10.50 -6.09 15.74
N LYS A 62 -11.31 -5.88 16.77
CA LYS A 62 -12.74 -5.65 16.62
C LYS A 62 -12.94 -4.18 16.23
N THR A 63 -13.62 -3.96 15.11
CA THR A 63 -13.76 -2.63 14.50
C THR A 63 -15.21 -2.38 14.07
N GLU A 64 -15.56 -1.10 13.92
CA GLU A 64 -16.82 -0.66 13.31
C GLU A 64 -16.55 0.41 12.25
N PRO A 65 -16.92 0.19 10.97
CA PRO A 65 -17.56 -1.02 10.43
C PRO A 65 -16.69 -2.27 10.60
N PHE A 66 -17.34 -3.43 10.64
CA PHE A 66 -16.65 -4.72 10.81
C PHE A 66 -15.66 -4.95 9.66
N GLY A 67 -14.42 -5.29 10.00
CA GLY A 67 -13.43 -5.74 9.05
C GLY A 67 -12.38 -6.64 9.71
N HIS A 68 -11.77 -7.51 8.89
CA HIS A 68 -10.77 -8.46 9.32
C HIS A 68 -9.39 -7.78 9.42
N TYR A 69 -9.11 -7.11 10.54
CA TYR A 69 -7.82 -6.45 10.75
C TYR A 69 -6.98 -7.17 11.80
N THR A 70 -5.69 -7.32 11.53
CA THR A 70 -4.70 -7.76 12.53
C THR A 70 -3.59 -6.76 12.66
N ILE A 71 -3.12 -6.55 13.88
CA ILE A 71 -1.95 -5.71 14.17
C ILE A 71 -0.96 -6.50 15.04
N GLU A 72 0.32 -6.19 14.93
CA GLU A 72 1.32 -6.73 15.84
C GLU A 72 1.13 -6.15 17.25
N ARG A 73 1.52 -6.90 18.27
CA ARG A 73 1.56 -6.41 19.65
C ARG A 73 2.75 -5.46 19.84
N ASN A 74 2.66 -4.28 19.24
CA ASN A 74 3.68 -3.25 19.25
C ASN A 74 3.19 -1.98 19.99
N ALA A 75 4.01 -0.93 19.97
CA ALA A 75 3.68 0.35 20.61
C ALA A 75 2.42 1.01 20.01
N ASP A 76 2.19 0.84 18.70
CA ASP A 76 1.00 1.38 18.03
C ASP A 76 -0.27 0.73 18.59
N PHE A 77 -0.30 -0.59 18.72
CA PHE A 77 -1.41 -1.30 19.35
C PHE A 77 -1.60 -0.88 20.82
N ALA A 78 -0.50 -0.77 21.58
CA ALA A 78 -0.55 -0.40 22.99
C ALA A 78 -1.12 1.02 23.22
N ALA A 79 -1.02 1.91 22.23
CA ALA A 79 -1.57 3.25 22.27
C ALA A 79 -3.06 3.32 21.89
N MET A 80 -3.65 2.24 21.35
CA MET A 80 -5.04 2.23 20.91
C MET A 80 -6.02 2.24 22.08
N LYS A 81 -7.06 3.06 21.98
CA LYS A 81 -8.13 3.22 22.98
C LYS A 81 -9.47 2.80 22.41
N VAL A 82 -10.16 1.93 23.14
CA VAL A 82 -11.49 1.45 22.77
C VAL A 82 -12.48 2.63 22.71
N GLY A 83 -13.29 2.68 21.66
CA GLY A 83 -14.27 3.74 21.41
C GLY A 83 -13.77 4.87 20.51
N CYS A 84 -12.46 4.96 20.26
CA CYS A 84 -11.90 6.00 19.39
C CYS A 84 -11.88 5.57 17.91
N VAL A 85 -11.90 6.57 17.04
CA VAL A 85 -11.80 6.42 15.59
C VAL A 85 -10.32 6.46 15.17
N TYR A 86 -9.92 5.48 14.36
CA TYR A 86 -8.58 5.33 13.83
C TYR A 86 -8.62 5.17 12.31
N ASP A 87 -7.59 5.73 11.66
CA ASP A 87 -7.23 5.41 10.29
C ASP A 87 -6.20 4.27 10.33
N LEU A 88 -6.61 3.07 9.91
CA LEU A 88 -5.78 1.87 9.88
C LEU A 88 -5.14 1.73 8.51
N ASN A 89 -3.82 1.90 8.44
CA ASN A 89 -3.05 1.70 7.22
C ASN A 89 -2.55 0.24 7.15
N TYR A 90 -2.78 -0.41 6.01
CA TYR A 90 -2.40 -1.80 5.74
C TYR A 90 -1.84 -1.94 4.33
N GLU A 91 -1.22 -3.09 4.03
CA GLU A 91 -0.58 -3.30 2.72
C GLU A 91 -1.59 -3.23 1.56
N ALA A 92 -1.19 -2.55 0.48
CA ALA A 92 -1.92 -2.59 -0.77
C ALA A 92 -1.63 -3.94 -1.46
N GLU A 93 -2.57 -4.87 -1.46
CA GLU A 93 -2.41 -6.08 -2.29
C GLU A 93 -2.62 -5.73 -3.77
N PHE A 94 -1.58 -5.93 -4.58
CA PHE A 94 -1.69 -5.87 -6.04
C PHE A 94 -2.33 -7.16 -6.58
N GLY A 95 -3.52 -7.05 -7.20
CA GLY A 95 -4.15 -8.14 -7.94
C GLY A 95 -5.65 -8.36 -7.66
N ARG A 96 -6.28 -9.22 -8.48
CA ARG A 96 -7.75 -9.42 -8.57
C ARG A 96 -8.37 -10.25 -7.43
N ARG A 97 -7.69 -10.41 -6.29
CA ARG A 97 -8.19 -11.21 -5.15
C ARG A 97 -8.35 -10.37 -3.88
N GLN A 98 -9.06 -9.26 -4.00
CA GLN A 98 -9.74 -8.60 -2.88
C GLN A 98 -10.94 -9.47 -2.45
N ARG A 99 -10.69 -10.59 -1.77
CA ARG A 99 -11.77 -11.27 -1.05
C ARG A 99 -12.10 -10.43 0.18
N ALA A 100 -13.38 -10.14 0.39
CA ALA A 100 -13.88 -9.37 1.53
C ALA A 100 -13.49 -9.98 2.89
N ASP A 101 -13.23 -11.29 2.94
CA ASP A 101 -12.83 -12.03 4.15
C ASP A 101 -11.31 -12.14 4.36
N ARG A 102 -10.50 -11.41 3.59
CA ARG A 102 -9.04 -11.53 3.70
C ARG A 102 -8.52 -10.68 4.85
N LEU A 103 -7.71 -11.30 5.73
CA LEU A 103 -7.03 -10.62 6.83
C LEU A 103 -6.17 -9.46 6.30
N LYS A 104 -6.41 -8.25 6.82
CA LYS A 104 -5.66 -7.03 6.55
C LYS A 104 -4.64 -6.81 7.67
N MET A 105 -3.36 -6.91 7.33
CA MET A 105 -2.28 -6.66 8.29
C MET A 105 -2.03 -5.15 8.42
N VAL A 106 -2.43 -4.59 9.56
CA VAL A 106 -2.25 -3.18 9.90
C VAL A 106 -0.77 -2.93 10.19
N ARG A 107 -0.20 -2.00 9.43
CA ARG A 107 1.17 -1.50 9.62
C ARG A 107 1.22 -0.31 10.58
N ARG A 108 0.17 0.53 10.56
CA ARG A 108 0.08 1.74 11.38
C ARG A 108 -1.38 2.06 11.70
N ALA A 109 -1.64 2.47 12.93
CA ALA A 109 -2.93 3.00 13.37
C ALA A 109 -2.78 4.48 13.75
N THR A 110 -3.51 5.37 13.08
CA THR A 110 -3.46 6.82 13.34
C THR A 110 -4.74 7.27 14.02
N LEU A 111 -4.64 7.91 15.19
CA LEU A 111 -5.81 8.41 15.90
C LEU A 111 -6.45 9.58 15.13
N VAL A 112 -7.74 9.46 14.84
CA VAL A 112 -8.56 10.51 14.20
C VAL A 112 -9.32 11.30 15.26
N GLY A 113 -9.89 10.61 16.26
CA GLY A 113 -10.65 11.26 17.33
C GLY A 113 -11.24 10.30 18.35
N CYS A 114 -11.58 10.87 19.51
CA CYS A 114 -12.36 10.31 20.61
C CYS A 114 -13.26 11.47 21.11
#